data_AF-A0A257K2P1-F1
#
_entry.id   AF-A0A257K2P1-F1
#
_cell.length_a   1.000
_cell.length_b   1.000
_cell.length_c   1.000
_cell.angle_alpha   90.00
_cell.angle_beta   90.00
_cell.angle_gamma   90.00
#
_symmetry.space_group_name_H-M   'P 1'
#
loop_
_entity.id
_entity.type
_entity.pdbx_description
1 polymer ?
#
loop_
_entity_poly.entity_id
_entity_poly.type
_entity_poly.pdbx_seq_one_letter_code
_entity_poly.pdbx_strand_id
1 'polypeptide(L)'
;MKKEDFTQLSTDELIKKKKTVSVVTGTLAGMQIALLGLGIWITMHQGFTALVVIPVALLPILIMNFNMIADIKKELAARNLK
;
A
#
# COMPACT_ATOMS: atom_id res chain seq x y z
N MET A 1 7.84 -8.48 7.60
CA MET A 1 6.71 -8.77 8.51
C MET A 1 6.50 -10.27 8.59
N LYS A 2 6.05 -10.81 9.73
CA LYS A 2 5.57 -12.20 9.81
C LYS A 2 4.45 -12.37 8.76
N LYS A 3 4.44 -13.49 8.04
CA LYS A 3 3.28 -13.84 7.20
C LYS A 3 2.10 -14.03 8.14
N GLU A 4 1.12 -13.15 8.02
CA GLU A 4 -0.10 -13.24 8.80
C GLU A 4 -0.96 -14.36 8.22
N ASP A 5 -1.42 -15.26 9.09
CA ASP A 5 -2.27 -16.37 8.66
C ASP A 5 -3.72 -15.89 8.60
N PHE A 6 -4.18 -15.52 7.40
CA PHE A 6 -5.54 -15.01 7.19
C PHE A 6 -6.62 -16.07 7.42
N THR A 7 -6.27 -17.36 7.47
CA THR A 7 -7.22 -18.45 7.71
C THR A 7 -7.80 -18.41 9.13
N GLN A 8 -7.05 -17.83 10.08
CA GLN A 8 -7.44 -17.74 11.50
C GLN A 8 -8.40 -16.59 11.78
N LEU A 9 -8.56 -15.64 10.85
CA LEU A 9 -9.46 -14.50 11.00
C LEU A 9 -10.89 -14.90 10.66
N SER A 10 -11.85 -14.37 11.41
CA SER A 10 -13.26 -14.42 11.02
C SER A 10 -13.48 -13.61 9.73
N THR A 11 -14.57 -13.91 9.03
CA THR A 11 -14.93 -13.20 7.79
C THR A 11 -15.07 -11.69 8.02
N ASP A 12 -15.69 -11.28 9.11
CA ASP A 12 -15.92 -9.85 9.42
C ASP A 12 -14.59 -9.12 9.69
N GLU A 13 -13.69 -9.77 10.43
CA GLU A 13 -12.34 -9.25 10.66
C GLU A 13 -11.58 -9.12 9.35
N LEU A 14 -11.69 -10.11 8.46
CA LEU A 14 -11.02 -10.14 7.17
C LEU A 14 -11.54 -9.04 6.23
N ILE A 15 -12.85 -8.79 6.20
CA ILE A 15 -13.48 -7.68 5.45
C ILE A 15 -13.02 -6.33 6.01
N LYS A 16 -13.05 -6.16 7.34
CA LYS A 16 -12.58 -4.93 8.00
C LYS A 16 -11.11 -4.69 7.71
N LYS A 17 -10.27 -5.73 7.78
CA LYS A 17 -8.84 -5.69 7.42
C LYS A 17 -8.65 -5.26 5.97
N LYS A 18 -9.35 -5.88 5.01
CA LYS A 18 -9.31 -5.51 3.57
C LYS A 18 -9.60 -4.03 3.38
N LYS A 19 -10.67 -3.52 4.01
CA LYS A 19 -11.06 -2.10 3.91
C LYS A 19 -9.98 -1.18 4.47
N THR A 20 -9.50 -1.45 5.69
CA THR A 20 -8.46 -0.64 6.33
C THR A 20 -7.17 -0.62 5.51
N VAL A 21 -6.66 -1.79 5.11
CA VAL A 21 -5.43 -1.87 4.31
C VAL A 21 -5.63 -1.19 2.95
N SER A 22 -6.79 -1.35 2.30
CA SER A 22 -7.07 -0.69 1.01
C SER A 22 -7.07 0.84 1.13
N VAL A 23 -7.70 1.40 2.17
CA VAL A 23 -7.71 2.84 2.42
C VAL A 23 -6.29 3.34 2.66
N VAL A 24 -5.56 2.73 3.60
CA VAL A 24 -4.19 3.13 3.94
C VAL A 24 -3.26 3.03 2.73
N THR A 25 -3.38 1.96 1.94
CA THR A 25 -2.57 1.75 0.72
C THR A 25 -2.89 2.78 -0.33
N GLY A 26 -4.17 3.09 -0.53
CA GLY A 26 -4.61 4.13 -1.47
C GLY A 26 -4.09 5.51 -1.07
N THR A 27 -4.17 5.86 0.22
CA THR A 27 -3.62 7.12 0.74
C THR A 27 -2.11 7.17 0.57
N LEU A 28 -1.40 6.10 0.91
CA LEU A 28 0.05 6.01 0.72
C LEU A 28 0.44 6.19 -0.76
N ALA A 29 -0.25 5.49 -1.67
CA ALA A 29 -0.01 5.62 -3.11
C ALA A 29 -0.26 7.06 -3.60
N GLY A 30 -1.36 7.68 -3.18
CA GLY A 30 -1.69 9.06 -3.52
C GLY A 30 -0.63 10.07 -3.03
N MET A 31 -0.20 9.94 -1.78
CA MET A 31 0.87 10.78 -1.21
C MET A 31 2.19 10.59 -1.95
N GLN A 32 2.53 9.36 -2.35
CA GLN A 32 3.75 9.06 -3.10
C GLN A 32 3.75 9.70 -4.49
N ILE A 33 2.61 9.68 -5.19
CA ILE A 33 2.45 10.35 -6.48
C ILE A 33 2.59 11.86 -6.33
N ALA A 34 1.95 12.45 -5.31
CA ALA A 34 2.05 13.87 -5.02
C ALA A 34 3.51 14.27 -4.70
N LEU A 35 4.19 13.49 -3.85
CA LEU A 35 5.58 13.74 -3.47
C LEU A 35 6.53 13.59 -4.66
N LEU A 36 6.30 12.62 -5.55
CA LEU A 36 7.08 12.47 -6.78
C LEU A 36 6.88 13.69 -7.71
N GLY A 37 5.65 14.15 -7.89
CA GLY A 37 5.34 15.34 -8.70
C GLY A 37 6.02 16.59 -8.15
N LEU A 38 5.91 16.83 -6.84
CA LEU A 38 6.60 17.93 -6.17
C LEU A 38 8.13 17.78 -6.25
N GLY A 39 8.65 16.57 -6.10
CA GLY A 39 10.08 16.30 -6.20
C GLY A 39 10.66 16.61 -7.58
N ILE A 40 9.93 16.26 -8.65
CA ILE A 40 10.31 16.60 -10.03
C ILE A 40 10.29 18.12 -10.20
N TRP A 41 9.22 18.79 -9.76
CA TRP A 41 9.11 20.25 -9.84
C TRP A 41 10.27 20.96 -9.14
N ILE A 42 10.57 20.56 -7.90
CA ILE A 42 11.69 21.12 -7.12
C ILE A 42 13.01 20.85 -7.83
N THR A 43 13.23 19.63 -8.34
CA THR A 43 14.48 19.29 -9.05
C THR A 43 14.72 20.18 -10.26
N MET A 44 13.65 20.50 -11.02
CA MET A 44 13.74 21.37 -12.19
C MET A 44 14.00 22.85 -11.87
N HIS A 45 13.54 23.35 -10.71
CA HIS A 45 13.61 24.77 -10.37
C HIS A 45 14.69 25.13 -9.34
N GLN A 46 15.01 24.21 -8.43
CA GLN A 46 15.89 24.43 -7.28
C GLN A 46 17.06 23.42 -7.22
N GLY A 47 17.12 22.50 -8.18
CA GLY A 47 18.11 21.43 -8.20
C GLY A 47 17.72 20.22 -7.35
N PHE A 48 18.53 19.17 -7.46
CA PHE A 48 18.25 17.89 -6.79
C PHE A 48 18.29 18.03 -5.26
N THR A 49 17.32 17.39 -4.60
CA THR A 49 17.32 17.22 -3.14
C THR A 49 17.16 15.74 -2.80
N ALA A 50 17.76 15.30 -1.68
CA ALA A 50 17.63 13.92 -1.22
C ALA A 50 16.17 13.49 -0.94
N LEU A 51 15.27 14.45 -0.71
CA LEU A 51 13.84 14.20 -0.47
C LEU A 51 13.14 13.56 -1.67
N VAL A 52 13.67 13.77 -2.89
CA VAL A 52 13.12 13.21 -4.14
C VAL A 52 13.29 11.68 -4.20
N VAL A 53 14.16 11.11 -3.36
CA VAL A 53 14.40 9.65 -3.29
C VAL A 53 13.37 8.94 -2.40
N ILE A 54 12.69 9.67 -1.51
CA ILE A 54 11.72 9.10 -0.55
C ILE A 54 10.62 8.29 -1.25
N PRO A 55 9.99 8.75 -2.36
CA PRO A 55 9.02 7.94 -3.09
C PRO A 55 9.55 6.57 -3.49
N VAL A 56 10.80 6.50 -3.95
CA VAL A 56 11.43 5.26 -4.39
C VAL A 56 11.75 4.36 -3.18
N ALA A 57 12.28 4.93 -2.10
CA ALA A 57 12.63 4.19 -0.89
C ALA A 57 11.42 3.50 -0.23
N LEU A 58 10.22 4.07 -0.36
CA LEU A 58 8.99 3.53 0.22
C LEU A 58 8.23 2.56 -0.70
N LEU A 59 8.69 2.32 -1.95
CA LEU A 59 8.04 1.37 -2.88
C LEU A 59 7.89 -0.05 -2.31
N PRO A 60 8.88 -0.65 -1.60
CA PRO A 60 8.73 -2.00 -1.06
C PRO A 60 7.55 -2.13 -0.09
N ILE A 61 7.28 -1.08 0.70
CA ILE A 61 6.14 -1.04 1.63
C ILE A 61 4.83 -0.97 0.86
N LEU A 62 4.78 -0.14 -0.18
CA LEU A 62 3.59 -0.03 -1.02
C LEU A 62 3.26 -1.36 -1.72
N ILE A 63 4.27 -2.04 -2.27
CA ILE A 63 4.13 -3.37 -2.88
C ILE A 63 3.66 -4.41 -1.84
N MET A 64 4.25 -4.39 -0.64
CA MET A 64 3.85 -5.29 0.45
C MET A 64 2.37 -5.12 0.80
N ASN A 65 1.89 -3.89 0.87
CA ASN A 65 0.48 -3.61 1.17
C ASN A 65 -0.45 -4.09 0.04
N PHE A 66 -0.08 -3.91 -1.23
CA PHE A 66 -0.85 -4.46 -2.35
C PHE A 66 -0.90 -5.99 -2.33
N ASN A 67 0.21 -6.65 -2.02
CA ASN A 67 0.25 -8.10 -1.86
C ASN A 67 -0.66 -8.56 -0.71
N MET A 68 -0.65 -7.85 0.41
CA MET A 68 -1.56 -8.12 1.54
C MET A 68 -3.04 -8.03 1.14
N ILE A 69 -3.41 -7.02 0.36
CA ILE A 69 -4.78 -6.89 -0.17
C ILE A 69 -5.11 -8.07 -1.09
N ALA A 70 -4.18 -8.47 -1.95
CA ALA A 70 -4.37 -9.59 -2.87
C ALA A 70 -4.56 -10.91 -2.11
N ASP A 71 -3.78 -11.16 -1.07
CA ASP A 71 -3.87 -12.37 -0.26
C ASP A 71 -5.16 -12.41 0.56
N ILE A 72 -5.60 -11.29 1.12
CA ILE A 72 -6.92 -11.18 1.78
C ILE A 72 -8.06 -11.45 0.77
N LYS A 73 -7.96 -10.96 -0.48
CA LYS A 73 -8.95 -11.25 -1.53
C LYS A 73 -8.99 -12.74 -1.91
N LYS A 74 -7.83 -13.40 -1.99
CA LYS A 74 -7.76 -14.84 -2.26
C LYS A 74 -8.45 -15.64 -1.16
N GLU A 75 -8.21 -15.28 0.10
CA GLU A 75 -8.85 -15.93 1.25
C GLU A 75 -10.37 -15.73 1.25
N LEU A 76 -10.86 -14.51 0.98
CA LEU A 76 -12.30 -14.27 0.84
C LEU A 76 -12.91 -15.11 -0.29
N ALA A 77 -12.23 -15.18 -1.44
CA ALA A 77 -12.69 -15.98 -2.58
C ALA A 77 -12.72 -17.49 -2.26
N ALA A 78 -11.74 -18.00 -1.51
CA ALA A 78 -11.74 -19.40 -1.03
C ALA A 78 -12.94 -19.70 -0.11
N ARG A 79 -13.48 -18.68 0.57
CA ARG A 79 -14.71 -18.76 1.39
C ARG A 79 -16.00 -18.51 0.60
N ASN A 80 -15.92 -18.40 -0.74
CA ASN A 80 -17.03 -18.01 -1.62
C ASN A 80 -17.59 -16.59 -1.36
N LEU A 81 -16.74 -15.67 -0.88
CA LEU A 81 -17.08 -14.28 -0.60
C LEU A 81 -16.31 -13.35 -1.56
N LYS A 82 -16.95 -12.30 -2.08
CA LYS A 82 -16.34 -11.35 -3.05
C LYS A 82 -15.68 -10.13 -2.37
#